data_AF-A0A937TY93-F1
#
_entry.id   AF-A0A937TY93-F1
#
_cell.length_a   1.000
_cell.length_b   1.000
_cell.length_c   1.000
_cell.angle_alpha   90.00
_cell.angle_beta   90.00
_cell.angle_gamma   90.00
#
_symmetry.space_group_name_H-M   'P 1'
#
loop_
_entity.id
_entity.type
_entity.pdbx_description
1 polymer ?
#
loop_
_entity_poly.entity_id
_entity_poly.type
_entity_poly.pdbx_seq_one_letter_code
_entity_poly.pdbx_strand_id
1 'polypeptide(L)' 'MRSDTVKKGFQRAPHRGLLHACGLSAEDIGKPFIGIANSFCEIVP' A
#
# COMPACT_ATOMS: atom_id res chain seq x y z
N MET A 1 7.49 -11.17 -3.41
CA MET A 1 7.76 -9.93 -2.65
C MET A 1 6.70 -9.77 -1.55
N ARG A 2 6.99 -9.14 -0.40
CA ARG A 2 6.02 -9.07 0.72
C ARG A 2 4.68 -8.41 0.33
N SER A 3 4.73 -7.38 -0.51
CA SER A 3 3.55 -6.65 -0.98
C SER A 3 2.64 -7.46 -1.91
N ASP A 4 3.11 -8.58 -2.47
CA ASP A 4 2.29 -9.46 -3.32
C ASP A 4 1.15 -10.11 -2.54
N THR A 5 1.35 -10.33 -1.24
CA THR A 5 0.37 -10.99 -0.35
C THR A 5 -0.98 -10.27 -0.28
N VAL A 6 -0.97 -8.93 -0.44
CA VAL A 6 -2.16 -8.08 -0.38
C VAL A 6 -2.66 -7.64 -1.76
N LYS A 7 -1.88 -7.89 -2.82
CA LYS A 7 -2.19 -7.46 -4.19
C LYS A 7 -2.63 -8.58 -5.12
N LYS A 8 -2.01 -9.75 -4.98
CA LYS A 8 -2.18 -10.88 -5.92
C LYS A 8 -3.23 -11.86 -5.43
N GLY A 9 -3.92 -12.47 -6.38
CA GLY A 9 -5.00 -13.42 -6.12
C GLY A 9 -6.38 -12.79 -6.14
N PHE A 10 -7.37 -13.62 -6.47
CA PHE A 10 -8.77 -13.22 -6.59
C PHE A 10 -9.34 -12.70 -5.25
N GLN A 11 -9.03 -13.40 -4.16
CA GLN A 11 -9.45 -13.04 -2.80
C GLN A 11 -8.94 -11.66 -2.33
N ARG A 12 -7.95 -11.07 -3.00
CA ARG A 12 -7.39 -9.75 -2.68
C ARG A 12 -8.07 -8.59 -3.43
N ALA A 13 -9.16 -8.85 -4.15
CA ALA A 13 -9.98 -7.81 -4.78
C ALA A 13 -10.39 -6.64 -3.86
N PRO A 14 -10.92 -6.87 -2.63
CA PRO A 14 -11.29 -5.76 -1.74
C PRO A 14 -10.08 -4.95 -1.27
N HIS A 15 -8.91 -5.58 -1.14
CA HIS A 15 -7.68 -4.90 -0.74
C HIS A 15 -7.20 -3.95 -1.85
N ARG A 16 -7.26 -4.40 -3.12
CA ARG A 16 -6.97 -3.53 -4.27
C ARG A 16 -7.94 -2.35 -4.36
N GLY A 17 -9.21 -2.56 -4.01
CA GLY A 17 -10.20 -1.47 -3.93
C GLY A 17 -9.77 -0.35 -2.98
N LEU A 18 -9.31 -0.70 -1.77
CA LEU A 18 -8.77 0.29 -0.82
C LEU A 18 -7.48 0.95 -1.33
N LEU A 19 -6.59 0.19 -1.96
CA LEU A 19 -5.37 0.75 -2.54
C LEU A 19 -5.67 1.76 -3.67
N HIS A 20 -6.68 1.49 -4.50
CA HIS A 20 -7.15 2.45 -5.49
C HIS A 20 -7.77 3.70 -4.86
N ALA A 21 -8.53 3.54 -3.77
CA ALA A 21 -9.08 4.68 -3.03
C ALA A 21 -7.98 5.56 -2.40
N CYS A 22 -6.84 4.97 -2.02
CA CYS A 22 -5.64 5.70 -1.59
C CYS A 22 -4.85 6.36 -2.73
N GLY A 23 -5.33 6.28 -3.98
CA GLY A 23 -4.74 6.95 -5.13
C GLY A 23 -3.79 6.10 -5.98
N LEU A 24 -3.67 4.79 -5.74
CA LEU A 24 -2.86 3.93 -6.60
C LEU A 24 -3.57 3.63 -7.92
N SER A 25 -2.87 3.79 -9.04
CA SER A 25 -3.35 3.33 -10.34
C SER A 25 -3.14 1.83 -10.52
N ALA A 26 -3.75 1.24 -11.55
CA ALA A 26 -3.54 -0.18 -11.89
C ALA A 26 -2.06 -0.49 -12.19
N GLU A 27 -1.33 0.45 -12.77
CA GLU A 27 0.10 0.33 -13.08
C GLU A 27 0.96 0.32 -11.80
N ASP A 28 0.54 1.07 -10.76
CA ASP A 28 1.27 1.14 -9.50
C ASP A 28 1.17 -0.14 -8.67
N ILE A 29 0.11 -0.93 -8.84
CA ILE A 29 -0.05 -2.22 -8.15
C ILE A 29 1.09 -3.18 -8.52
N GLY A 30 1.63 -3.11 -9.73
CA GLY A 30 2.79 -3.93 -10.13
C GLY A 30 4.09 -3.59 -9.42
N LYS A 31 4.22 -2.38 -8.86
CA LYS A 31 5.47 -1.85 -8.29
C LYS A 31 5.74 -2.37 -6.87
N PRO A 32 7.00 -2.41 -6.41
CA PRO A 32 7.30 -2.66 -5.00
C PRO A 32 6.65 -1.61 -4.11
N PHE A 33 6.09 -2.03 -2.97
CA PHE A 33 5.51 -1.10 -2.01
C PHE A 33 6.55 -0.81 -0.93
N ILE A 34 6.82 0.47 -0.71
CA ILE A 34 7.78 0.95 0.27
C ILE A 34 7.02 1.71 1.34
N GLY A 35 7.00 1.17 2.57
CA GLY A 35 6.45 1.88 3.71
C GLY A 35 7.47 2.89 4.23
N ILE A 36 7.08 4.16 4.33
CA ILE A 36 7.89 5.20 4.96
C ILE A 36 7.39 5.37 6.39
N ALA A 37 8.19 4.93 7.36
CA ALA A 37 7.91 5.15 8.77
C ALA A 37 8.57 6.46 9.22
N ASN A 38 7.77 7.37 9.76
CA ASN A 38 8.25 8.66 10.29
C ASN A 38 7.84 8.76 11.77
N SER A 39 8.79 9.12 12.63
CA SER A 39 8.59 9.31 14.08
C SER A 39 8.18 10.73 14.46
N PHE A 40 7.75 11.55 13.50
CA PHE A 40 7.27 12.91 13.72
C PHE A 40 6.27 12.95 14.88
N CYS A 41 6.59 13.74 15.89
CA CYS A 41 5.75 13.97 17.05
C CYS A 41 5.94 15.42 17.51
N GLU A 42 4.87 16.05 18.01
CA GLU A 42 4.89 17.43 18.52
C GLU A 42 5.28 17.49 20.02
N ILE A 43 5.54 16.33 20.63
CA ILE A 43 5.80 16.20 22.08
C ILE A 43 7.22 16.68 22.43
N VAL A 44 8.20 16.45 21.54
CA VAL A 44 9.60 16.84 21.70
C VAL A 44 10.08 17.44 20.37
N PRO A 45 10.68 18.66 20.37
CA PRO A 45 11.19 19.29 19.15
C PRO A 45 12.27 18.47 18.44
#